data_AF-A0AAW0NMU1-F1
#
_entry.id   AF-A0AAW0NMU1-F1
#
_cell.length_a   1.000
_cell.length_b   1.000
_cell.length_c   1.000
_cell.angle_alpha   90.00
_cell.angle_beta   90.00
_cell.angle_gamma   90.00
#
_symmetry.space_group_name_H-M   'P 1'
#
loop_
_entity.id
_entity.type
_entity.pdbx_description
1 polymer ?
#
loop_
_entity_poly.entity_id
_entity_poly.type
_entity_poly.pdbx_seq_one_letter_code
_entity_poly.pdbx_strand_id
1 'polypeptide(L)'
;MEFLPVLDSLDTPKERIWYSLLPKGSAPGVSVGHTCTYHSSENKDKGKILIVGGANPSGSFSHTYIINLDKYEWDIPDWEGLDARYEHCSFHTESCPHTLWLFGGAKQSGNLQSIQNIQLNEHKPSWKTVSVNGKPPSPRTYHTSSACLGDRLFVFSGGEAGTMPVSDSQLYVFDTVSLHGHNQKLGVPLHLLDTATLL
;
A
#
# COMPACT_ATOMS: atom_id res chain seq x y z
N MET A 1 -14.49 25.73 14.46
CA MET A 1 -13.96 24.72 13.52
C MET A 1 -14.71 24.94 12.22
N GLU A 2 -14.02 25.34 11.15
CA GLU A 2 -14.67 25.47 9.84
C GLU A 2 -14.92 24.08 9.26
N PHE A 3 -16.13 23.84 8.75
CA PHE A 3 -16.46 22.60 8.09
C PHE A 3 -16.02 22.68 6.63
N LEU A 4 -15.34 21.64 6.14
CA LEU A 4 -15.04 21.52 4.71
C LEU A 4 -16.36 21.41 3.91
N PRO A 5 -16.42 21.93 2.68
CA PRO A 5 -17.54 21.65 1.79
C PRO A 5 -17.67 20.15 1.56
N VAL A 6 -18.89 19.64 1.49
CA VAL A 6 -19.16 18.25 1.12
C VAL A 6 -19.06 18.12 -0.40
N LEU A 7 -18.44 17.06 -0.89
CA LEU A 7 -18.44 16.69 -2.31
C LEU A 7 -19.47 15.59 -2.54
N ASP A 8 -20.54 15.92 -3.25
CA ASP A 8 -21.56 14.96 -3.67
C ASP A 8 -21.17 14.28 -4.99
N SER A 9 -21.77 13.13 -5.27
CA SER A 9 -21.46 12.31 -6.47
C SER A 9 -21.77 12.99 -7.81
N LEU A 10 -22.56 14.07 -7.79
CA LEU A 10 -22.93 14.85 -8.97
C LEU A 10 -22.12 16.14 -9.10
N ASP A 11 -21.29 16.47 -8.12
CA ASP A 11 -20.54 17.71 -8.09
C ASP A 11 -19.31 17.63 -9.00
N THR A 12 -18.98 18.76 -9.63
CA THR A 12 -17.66 18.97 -10.24
C THR A 12 -16.79 19.72 -9.23
N PRO A 13 -15.76 19.08 -8.64
CA PRO A 13 -14.92 19.73 -7.64
C PRO A 13 -14.18 20.92 -8.27
N LYS A 14 -14.08 22.01 -7.51
CA LYS A 14 -13.25 23.15 -7.90
C LYS A 14 -11.79 22.80 -7.69
N GLU A 15 -10.94 23.31 -8.57
CA GLU A 15 -9.51 23.07 -8.49
C GLU A 15 -8.95 23.53 -7.14
N ARG A 16 -8.08 22.71 -6.54
CA ARG A 16 -7.30 23.02 -5.33
C ARG A 16 -8.12 23.36 -4.08
N ILE A 17 -9.37 22.88 -4.01
CA ILE A 17 -10.20 22.98 -2.81
C ILE A 17 -10.28 21.62 -2.11
N TRP A 18 -10.19 21.63 -0.78
CA TRP A 18 -10.41 20.44 0.05
C TRP A 18 -11.90 20.23 0.28
N TYR A 19 -12.34 18.97 0.11
CA TYR A 19 -13.71 18.56 0.33
C TYR A 19 -13.78 17.38 1.30
N SER A 20 -14.88 17.28 2.02
CA SER A 20 -15.27 16.06 2.73
C SER A 20 -16.10 15.18 1.78
N LEU A 21 -15.66 13.96 1.55
CA LEU A 21 -16.48 12.94 0.92
C LEU A 21 -17.29 12.22 1.99
N LEU A 22 -18.60 12.01 1.76
CA LEU A 22 -19.49 11.30 2.68
C LEU A 22 -20.12 10.06 2.01
N PRO A 23 -19.38 8.94 1.88
CA PRO A 23 -19.95 7.72 1.35
C PRO A 23 -21.06 7.18 2.26
N LYS A 24 -22.07 6.58 1.66
CA LYS A 24 -23.17 5.92 2.37
C LYS A 24 -22.67 4.73 3.19
N GLY A 25 -23.38 4.38 4.26
CA GLY A 25 -23.04 3.26 5.12
C GLY A 25 -22.13 3.64 6.30
N SER A 26 -21.60 2.62 6.97
CA SER A 26 -20.84 2.80 8.21
C SER A 26 -19.35 2.96 7.90
N ALA A 27 -18.84 4.17 8.09
CA ALA A 27 -17.40 4.43 8.03
C ALA A 27 -16.65 3.64 9.11
N PRO A 28 -15.40 3.23 8.86
CA PRO A 28 -14.56 2.64 9.88
C PRO A 28 -14.24 3.65 11.00
N GLY A 29 -13.81 3.14 12.14
CA GLY A 29 -13.29 3.98 13.22
C GLY A 29 -12.00 4.72 12.84
N VAL A 30 -11.60 5.67 13.67
CA VAL A 30 -10.37 6.46 13.46
C VAL A 30 -9.13 5.58 13.66
N SER A 31 -8.17 5.69 12.75
CA SER A 31 -6.92 4.93 12.76
C SER A 31 -5.76 5.73 12.17
N VAL A 32 -4.53 5.30 12.47
CA VAL A 32 -3.30 5.84 11.87
C VAL A 32 -2.52 4.73 11.16
N GLY A 33 -1.64 5.11 10.24
CA GLY A 33 -0.73 4.18 9.56
C GLY A 33 -1.42 3.14 8.66
N HIS A 34 -2.69 3.33 8.30
CA HIS A 34 -3.28 2.55 7.22
C HIS A 34 -2.71 3.00 5.87
N THR A 35 -2.81 2.14 4.86
CA THR A 35 -2.61 2.56 3.48
C THR A 35 -3.96 2.94 2.86
N CYS A 36 -3.96 3.85 1.89
CA CYS A 36 -5.15 4.29 1.16
C CYS A 36 -4.81 4.28 -0.34
N THR A 37 -5.30 3.28 -1.07
CA THR A 37 -4.92 3.02 -2.47
C THR A 37 -6.12 3.00 -3.39
N TYR A 38 -5.97 3.60 -4.56
CA TYR A 38 -6.98 3.52 -5.61
C TYR A 38 -6.76 2.26 -6.46
N HIS A 39 -7.81 1.47 -6.61
CA HIS A 39 -7.87 0.36 -7.54
C HIS A 39 -8.83 0.69 -8.68
N SER A 40 -8.28 0.79 -9.88
CA SER A 40 -9.03 1.16 -11.08
C SER A 40 -9.96 0.05 -11.56
N SER A 41 -11.13 0.45 -12.06
CA SER A 41 -11.99 -0.40 -12.88
C SER A 41 -11.67 -0.22 -14.36
N GLU A 42 -12.15 -1.12 -15.24
CA GLU A 42 -12.04 -0.95 -16.70
C GLU A 42 -12.66 0.37 -17.20
N ASN A 43 -13.65 0.88 -16.46
CA ASN A 43 -14.20 2.21 -16.69
C ASN A 43 -13.45 3.26 -15.84
N LYS A 44 -12.95 4.31 -16.49
CA LYS A 44 -12.12 5.36 -15.88
C LYS A 44 -12.82 6.18 -14.81
N ASP A 45 -14.16 6.24 -14.85
CA ASP A 45 -14.97 6.97 -13.87
C ASP A 45 -15.43 6.07 -12.70
N LYS A 46 -14.85 4.87 -12.61
CA LYS A 46 -15.24 3.81 -11.68
C LYS A 46 -14.05 3.29 -10.89
N GLY A 47 -14.34 2.56 -9.81
CA GLY A 47 -13.30 1.88 -9.06
C GLY A 47 -13.53 1.86 -7.56
N LYS A 48 -12.45 1.55 -6.84
CA LYS A 48 -12.47 1.34 -5.40
C LYS A 48 -11.30 2.06 -4.75
N ILE A 49 -11.54 2.68 -3.60
CA ILE A 49 -10.46 3.09 -2.70
C ILE A 49 -10.37 2.01 -1.62
N LEU A 50 -9.21 1.39 -1.47
CA LEU A 50 -8.93 0.40 -0.44
C LEU A 50 -8.17 1.07 0.71
N ILE A 51 -8.70 0.91 1.92
CA ILE A 51 -8.05 1.33 3.16
C ILE A 51 -7.66 0.05 3.91
N VAL A 52 -6.36 -0.20 4.04
CA VAL A 52 -5.85 -1.48 4.55
C VAL A 52 -5.07 -1.28 5.84
N GLY A 53 -5.39 -2.10 6.84
CA GLY A 53 -4.71 -2.13 8.14
C GLY A 53 -4.92 -0.85 8.95
N GLY A 54 -3.83 -0.39 9.57
CA GLY A 54 -3.81 0.74 10.49
C GLY A 54 -3.82 0.30 11.95
N ALA A 55 -3.74 1.26 12.85
CA ALA A 55 -3.75 1.02 14.28
C ALA A 55 -4.47 2.15 15.03
N ASN A 56 -4.88 1.83 16.25
CA ASN A 56 -5.33 2.79 17.25
C ASN A 56 -4.76 2.37 18.63
N PRO A 57 -5.11 3.06 19.74
CA PRO A 57 -4.62 2.68 21.06
C PRO A 57 -4.97 1.25 21.52
N SER A 58 -5.96 0.60 20.90
CA SER A 58 -6.35 -0.79 21.19
C SER A 58 -5.52 -1.82 20.42
N GLY A 59 -4.77 -1.43 19.38
CA GLY A 59 -3.88 -2.30 18.63
C GLY A 59 -3.88 -2.05 17.12
N SER A 60 -3.12 -2.90 16.43
CA SER A 60 -3.05 -2.95 14.96
C SER A 60 -4.20 -3.76 14.37
N PHE A 61 -4.64 -3.40 13.16
CA PHE A 61 -5.78 -3.99 12.49
C PHE A 61 -5.38 -4.90 11.34
N SER A 62 -6.18 -5.96 11.15
CA SER A 62 -6.15 -6.89 10.02
C SER A 62 -7.37 -6.73 9.11
N HIS A 63 -7.96 -5.53 9.08
CA HIS A 63 -9.16 -5.25 8.28
C HIS A 63 -8.80 -4.54 6.97
N THR A 64 -9.64 -4.76 5.96
CA THR A 64 -9.68 -3.98 4.72
C THR A 64 -11.03 -3.31 4.65
N TYR A 65 -11.05 -2.00 4.39
CA TYR A 65 -12.26 -1.23 4.11
C TYR A 65 -12.22 -0.74 2.67
N ILE A 66 -13.39 -0.65 2.05
CA ILE A 66 -13.52 -0.21 0.67
C ILE A 66 -14.47 0.98 0.61
N ILE A 67 -14.09 2.02 -0.12
CA ILE A 67 -15.03 3.00 -0.65
C ILE A 67 -15.31 2.60 -2.10
N ASN A 68 -16.52 2.14 -2.37
CA ASN A 68 -16.97 1.83 -3.71
C ASN A 68 -17.39 3.13 -4.40
N LEU A 69 -16.60 3.57 -5.38
CA LEU A 69 -16.83 4.85 -6.07
C LEU A 69 -17.97 4.75 -7.09
N ASP A 70 -18.38 3.55 -7.49
CA ASP A 70 -19.49 3.36 -8.42
C ASP A 70 -20.84 3.65 -7.75
N LYS A 71 -20.94 3.34 -6.45
CA LYS A 71 -22.15 3.47 -5.65
C LYS A 71 -22.05 4.53 -4.55
N TYR A 72 -20.86 5.08 -4.34
CA TYR A 72 -20.54 6.00 -3.26
C TYR A 72 -20.92 5.44 -1.88
N GLU A 73 -20.52 4.18 -1.63
CA GLU A 73 -20.81 3.46 -0.39
C GLU A 73 -19.56 2.85 0.23
N TRP A 74 -19.56 2.77 1.57
CA TRP A 74 -18.63 1.95 2.33
C TRP A 74 -18.97 0.47 2.16
N ASP A 75 -17.93 -0.34 1.99
CA ASP A 75 -18.00 -1.79 1.98
C ASP A 75 -16.94 -2.35 2.93
N ILE A 76 -17.31 -3.39 3.67
CA ILE A 76 -16.46 -4.07 4.65
C ILE A 76 -16.36 -5.53 4.20
N PRO A 77 -15.41 -5.84 3.30
CA PRO A 77 -15.27 -7.19 2.81
C PRO A 77 -14.82 -8.15 3.93
N ASP A 78 -15.37 -9.36 3.92
CA ASP A 78 -14.94 -10.47 4.77
C ASP A 78 -13.74 -11.20 4.12
N TRP A 79 -12.67 -10.44 3.86
CA TRP A 79 -11.42 -10.97 3.31
C TRP A 79 -10.46 -11.39 4.41
N GLU A 80 -10.17 -12.68 4.46
CA GLU A 80 -9.33 -13.28 5.49
C GLU A 80 -7.83 -13.23 5.13
N GLY A 81 -6.98 -13.48 6.13
CA GLY A 81 -5.55 -13.76 5.95
C GLY A 81 -4.62 -12.55 6.09
N LEU A 82 -5.14 -11.32 6.27
CA LEU A 82 -4.30 -10.15 6.49
C LEU A 82 -3.64 -10.24 7.87
N ASP A 83 -2.32 -10.18 7.93
CA ASP A 83 -1.63 -9.97 9.20
C ASP A 83 -1.87 -8.53 9.65
N ALA A 84 -2.28 -8.37 10.90
CA ALA A 84 -2.49 -7.05 11.48
C ALA A 84 -1.25 -6.16 11.33
N ARG A 85 -1.41 -4.96 10.78
CA ARG A 85 -0.29 -4.06 10.47
C ARG A 85 -0.67 -2.60 10.33
N TYR A 86 0.25 -1.70 10.66
CA TYR A 86 0.20 -0.26 10.38
C TYR A 86 1.56 0.23 9.88
N GLU A 87 1.61 1.41 9.27
CA GLU A 87 2.79 2.03 8.63
C GLU A 87 3.50 1.08 7.66
N HIS A 88 2.72 0.30 6.90
CA HIS A 88 3.24 -0.54 5.82
C HIS A 88 3.16 0.22 4.51
N CYS A 89 3.93 -0.19 3.49
CA CYS A 89 3.68 0.29 2.15
C CYS A 89 2.70 -0.62 1.42
N SER A 90 2.03 -0.06 0.42
CA SER A 90 1.13 -0.77 -0.47
C SER A 90 1.40 -0.35 -1.91
N PHE A 91 1.31 -1.29 -2.85
CA PHE A 91 1.62 -1.03 -4.25
C PHE A 91 0.91 -1.98 -5.20
N HIS A 92 0.70 -1.51 -6.43
CA HIS A 92 0.32 -2.32 -7.58
C HIS A 92 1.53 -2.51 -8.48
N THR A 93 1.52 -3.60 -9.24
CA THR A 93 2.58 -3.96 -10.19
C THR A 93 2.01 -3.92 -11.60
N GLU A 94 2.83 -3.55 -12.59
CA GLU A 94 2.37 -3.37 -13.97
C GLU A 94 1.84 -4.66 -14.60
N SER A 95 2.49 -5.80 -14.37
CA SER A 95 2.07 -7.10 -14.92
C SER A 95 0.81 -7.67 -14.25
N CYS A 96 0.52 -7.22 -13.03
CA CYS A 96 -0.61 -7.72 -12.22
C CYS A 96 -1.39 -6.57 -11.57
N PRO A 97 -2.12 -5.75 -12.36
CA PRO A 97 -2.78 -4.53 -11.86
C PRO A 97 -3.95 -4.81 -10.90
N HIS A 98 -4.47 -6.04 -10.90
CA HIS A 98 -5.52 -6.49 -9.96
C HIS A 98 -4.96 -7.09 -8.67
N THR A 99 -3.64 -7.13 -8.50
CA THR A 99 -3.02 -7.55 -7.26
C THR A 99 -2.62 -6.33 -6.45
N LEU A 100 -3.08 -6.24 -5.20
CA LEU A 100 -2.54 -5.29 -4.23
C LEU A 100 -1.50 -6.01 -3.37
N TRP A 101 -0.31 -5.43 -3.28
CA TRP A 101 0.80 -5.94 -2.48
C TRP A 101 1.06 -5.05 -1.29
N LEU A 102 1.43 -5.63 -0.15
CA LEU A 102 1.87 -4.94 1.06
C LEU A 102 3.27 -5.42 1.45
N PHE A 103 4.08 -4.51 1.99
CA PHE A 103 5.37 -4.87 2.59
C PHE A 103 5.61 -4.15 3.91
N GLY A 104 6.13 -4.92 4.87
CA GLY A 104 6.54 -4.47 6.19
C GLY A 104 5.42 -3.81 7.00
N GLY A 105 5.77 -2.72 7.69
CA GLY A 105 4.94 -2.09 8.71
C GLY A 105 5.24 -2.62 10.10
N ALA A 106 4.36 -2.33 11.05
CA ALA A 106 4.48 -2.77 12.43
C ALA A 106 3.18 -3.36 12.94
N LYS A 107 3.31 -4.16 14.00
CA LYS A 107 2.21 -4.61 14.85
C LYS A 107 2.66 -4.54 16.30
N GLN A 108 1.78 -4.89 17.24
CA GLN A 108 2.08 -4.77 18.67
C GLN A 108 3.33 -5.56 19.08
N SER A 109 3.64 -6.68 18.42
CA SER A 109 4.84 -7.48 18.71
C SER A 109 6.13 -6.94 18.07
N GLY A 110 6.08 -5.85 17.30
CA GLY A 110 7.22 -5.28 16.59
C GLY A 110 7.01 -5.12 15.09
N ASN A 111 8.07 -4.67 14.42
CA ASN A 111 8.08 -4.42 12.99
C ASN A 111 8.02 -5.71 12.18
N LEU A 112 7.59 -5.57 10.92
CA LEU A 112 7.39 -6.63 9.97
C LEU A 112 8.36 -6.46 8.79
N GLN A 113 8.76 -7.60 8.24
CA GLN A 113 9.45 -7.72 6.95
C GLN A 113 8.66 -8.62 5.99
N SER A 114 7.40 -8.93 6.32
CA SER A 114 6.56 -9.82 5.53
C SER A 114 5.97 -9.10 4.33
N ILE A 115 5.83 -9.85 3.25
CA ILE A 115 5.11 -9.45 2.04
C ILE A 115 3.79 -10.22 2.02
N GLN A 116 2.69 -9.49 1.83
CA GLN A 116 1.38 -10.11 1.59
C GLN A 116 0.78 -9.53 0.31
N ASN A 117 -0.04 -10.32 -0.37
CA ASN A 117 -0.80 -9.82 -1.51
C ASN A 117 -2.24 -10.31 -1.50
N ILE A 118 -3.08 -9.65 -2.29
CA ILE A 118 -4.47 -10.05 -2.52
C ILE A 118 -4.83 -9.82 -3.99
N GLN A 119 -5.50 -10.81 -4.58
CA GLN A 119 -6.01 -10.74 -5.95
C GLN A 119 -7.46 -10.23 -5.93
N LEU A 120 -7.68 -9.00 -6.38
CA LEU A 120 -8.95 -8.28 -6.23
C LEU A 120 -10.03 -8.72 -7.23
N ASN A 121 -9.65 -9.46 -8.28
CA ASN A 121 -10.55 -10.01 -9.30
C ASN A 121 -10.96 -11.48 -9.03
N GLU A 122 -10.44 -12.11 -7.96
CA GLU A 122 -10.90 -13.43 -7.54
C GLU A 122 -12.35 -13.34 -7.02
N HIS A 123 -13.13 -14.43 -7.16
CA HIS A 123 -14.50 -14.49 -6.64
C HIS A 123 -14.55 -14.33 -5.11
N LYS A 124 -13.56 -14.89 -4.40
CA LYS A 124 -13.38 -14.73 -2.95
C LYS A 124 -11.93 -14.32 -2.67
N PRO A 125 -11.60 -13.02 -2.76
CA PRO A 125 -10.26 -12.53 -2.47
C PRO A 125 -9.85 -12.89 -1.05
N SER A 126 -8.59 -13.26 -0.90
CA SER A 126 -7.96 -13.53 0.39
C SER A 126 -6.52 -13.06 0.36
N TRP A 127 -6.06 -12.57 1.49
CA TRP A 127 -4.68 -12.16 1.68
C TRP A 127 -3.78 -13.38 1.79
N LYS A 128 -2.66 -13.37 1.08
CA LYS A 128 -1.70 -14.46 1.03
C LYS A 128 -0.33 -13.95 1.42
N THR A 129 0.34 -14.63 2.36
CA THR A 129 1.74 -14.37 2.67
C THR A 129 2.63 -14.93 1.56
N VAL A 130 3.52 -14.08 1.05
CA VAL A 130 4.39 -14.41 -0.07
C VAL A 130 5.72 -14.88 0.46
N SER A 131 6.12 -16.08 0.06
CA SER A 131 7.46 -16.60 0.33
C SER A 131 8.50 -15.79 -0.42
N VAL A 132 9.52 -15.31 0.30
CA VAL A 132 10.64 -14.54 -0.26
C VAL A 132 11.84 -15.46 -0.41
N ASN A 133 12.50 -15.38 -1.57
CA ASN A 133 13.78 -16.04 -1.81
C ASN A 133 14.93 -15.12 -1.36
N GLY A 134 15.91 -15.68 -0.65
CA GLY A 134 17.04 -14.90 -0.11
C GLY A 134 16.68 -14.15 1.18
N LYS A 135 17.53 -13.18 1.56
CA LYS A 135 17.38 -12.43 2.80
C LYS A 135 16.63 -11.11 2.53
N PRO A 136 15.42 -10.90 3.10
CA PRO A 136 14.74 -9.62 2.99
C PRO A 136 15.47 -8.53 3.81
N PRO A 137 15.13 -7.25 3.59
CA PRO A 137 15.54 -6.17 4.49
C PRO A 137 15.10 -6.45 5.94
N SER A 138 15.76 -5.83 6.91
CA SER A 138 15.33 -5.89 8.31
C SER A 138 13.88 -5.40 8.49
N PRO A 139 13.14 -5.89 9.50
CA PRO A 139 11.77 -5.45 9.77
C PRO A 139 11.72 -3.93 9.98
N ARG A 140 10.77 -3.27 9.31
CA ARG A 140 10.69 -1.81 9.33
C ARG A 140 9.31 -1.25 9.01
N THR A 141 9.05 -0.04 9.50
CA THR A 141 7.89 0.76 9.11
C THR A 141 8.21 1.68 7.93
N TYR A 142 7.16 2.08 7.22
CA TYR A 142 7.16 2.90 6.02
C TYR A 142 6.19 4.06 6.20
N HIS A 143 6.73 5.24 6.47
CA HIS A 143 5.93 6.46 6.48
C HIS A 143 5.79 7.08 5.09
N THR A 144 6.80 6.95 4.22
CA THR A 144 6.84 7.46 2.82
C THR A 144 8.17 7.07 2.10
N SER A 145 8.63 5.82 2.22
CA SER A 145 9.99 5.45 1.76
C SER A 145 10.07 4.28 0.78
N SER A 146 9.00 4.10 -0.01
CA SER A 146 8.94 3.10 -1.07
C SER A 146 8.43 3.67 -2.39
N ALA A 147 8.88 3.09 -3.50
CA ALA A 147 8.37 3.37 -4.84
C ALA A 147 8.17 2.05 -5.61
N CYS A 148 7.23 2.01 -6.54
CA CYS A 148 7.08 0.87 -7.45
C CYS A 148 7.29 1.31 -8.89
N LEU A 149 8.08 0.55 -9.65
CA LEU A 149 8.34 0.75 -11.07
C LEU A 149 8.25 -0.61 -11.78
N GLY A 150 7.29 -0.74 -12.70
CA GLY A 150 6.96 -2.01 -13.33
C GLY A 150 6.51 -3.03 -12.30
N ASP A 151 7.27 -4.12 -12.16
CA ASP A 151 7.02 -5.20 -11.20
C ASP A 151 7.99 -5.17 -10.00
N ARG A 152 8.65 -4.03 -9.77
CA ARG A 152 9.69 -3.89 -8.75
C ARG A 152 9.33 -2.88 -7.70
N LEU A 153 9.34 -3.31 -6.45
CA LEU A 153 9.26 -2.45 -5.28
C LEU A 153 10.68 -2.02 -4.88
N PHE A 154 10.90 -0.72 -4.78
CA PHE A 154 12.11 -0.10 -4.26
C PHE A 154 11.84 0.41 -2.85
N VAL A 155 12.77 0.15 -1.93
CA VAL A 155 12.66 0.49 -0.53
C VAL A 155 13.96 1.08 -0.02
N PHE A 156 13.88 2.24 0.61
CA PHE A 156 15.02 2.91 1.25
C PHE A 156 14.67 3.29 2.68
N SER A 157 15.62 3.17 3.61
CA SER A 157 15.43 3.53 5.03
C SER A 157 14.16 2.87 5.63
N GLY A 158 13.51 3.53 6.59
CA GLY A 158 12.33 3.07 7.33
C GLY A 158 12.51 3.24 8.84
N GLY A 159 11.45 3.04 9.61
CA GLY A 159 11.50 3.09 11.08
C GLY A 159 11.87 1.75 11.70
N GLU A 160 12.69 1.77 12.76
CA GLU A 160 12.99 0.61 13.61
C GLU A 160 12.15 0.62 14.88
N ALA A 161 12.08 1.75 15.60
CA ALA A 161 11.29 1.89 16.81
C ALA A 161 11.02 3.37 17.12
N GLY A 162 9.74 3.74 17.29
CA GLY A 162 9.38 5.14 17.54
C GLY A 162 9.93 6.06 16.44
N THR A 163 10.76 7.03 16.82
CA THR A 163 11.42 7.95 15.87
C THR A 163 12.77 7.44 15.35
N MET A 164 13.23 6.26 15.77
CA MET A 164 14.51 5.70 15.35
C MET A 164 14.40 5.10 13.95
N PRO A 165 15.28 5.49 13.00
CA PRO A 165 15.36 4.85 11.70
C PRO A 165 16.08 3.49 11.79
N VAL A 166 15.92 2.67 10.77
CA VAL A 166 16.78 1.51 10.54
C VAL A 166 18.26 1.92 10.42
N SER A 167 19.16 1.01 10.80
CA SER A 167 20.61 1.26 10.85
C SER A 167 21.34 1.14 9.51
N ASP A 168 20.69 0.62 8.48
CA ASP A 168 21.25 0.52 7.13
C ASP A 168 20.84 1.70 6.25
N SER A 169 21.70 2.03 5.28
CA SER A 169 21.47 3.05 4.24
C SER A 169 21.29 2.43 2.86
N GLN A 170 20.82 1.18 2.79
CA GLN A 170 20.74 0.44 1.53
C GLN A 170 19.42 0.74 0.80
N LEU A 171 19.49 0.74 -0.53
CA LEU A 171 18.31 0.67 -1.39
C LEU A 171 18.04 -0.79 -1.73
N TYR A 172 16.87 -1.28 -1.32
CA TYR A 172 16.43 -2.63 -1.58
C TYR A 172 15.45 -2.67 -2.76
N VAL A 173 15.48 -3.77 -3.49
CA VAL A 173 14.56 -4.04 -4.60
C VAL A 173 13.93 -5.41 -4.41
N PHE A 174 12.60 -5.49 -4.47
CA PHE A 174 11.84 -6.72 -4.51
C PHE A 174 11.15 -6.84 -5.87
N ASP A 175 11.44 -7.90 -6.62
CA ASP A 175 10.80 -8.19 -7.90
C ASP A 175 9.64 -9.18 -7.69
N THR A 176 8.42 -8.78 -8.04
CA THR A 176 7.22 -9.59 -7.84
C THR A 176 7.05 -10.67 -8.91
N VAL A 177 7.76 -10.55 -10.04
CA VAL A 177 7.76 -11.54 -11.11
C VAL A 177 9.13 -12.19 -11.13
N SER A 178 9.22 -13.48 -10.78
CA SER A 178 10.45 -14.23 -11.06
C SER A 178 10.63 -14.24 -12.58
N LEU A 179 11.62 -13.51 -13.10
CA LEU A 179 12.03 -13.52 -14.51
C LEU A 179 12.58 -14.89 -14.92
N HIS A 180 11.75 -15.92 -14.94
CA HIS A 180 12.00 -17.15 -15.68
C HIS A 180 11.39 -16.98 -17.08
N GLY A 181 12.04 -16.20 -17.95
CA GLY A 181 11.80 -16.34 -19.40
C GLY A 181 11.89 -15.10 -20.28
N HIS A 182 11.80 -13.88 -19.77
CA HIS A 182 11.88 -12.68 -20.62
C HIS A 182 13.00 -11.75 -20.18
N ASN A 183 14.05 -11.66 -21.00
CA ASN A 183 15.09 -10.65 -20.91
C ASN A 183 14.51 -9.25 -21.16
N GLN A 184 13.81 -8.66 -20.20
CA GLN A 184 13.69 -7.22 -20.13
C GLN A 184 14.84 -6.71 -19.26
N LYS A 185 15.95 -6.38 -19.93
CA LYS A 185 16.99 -5.54 -19.36
C LYS A 185 16.30 -4.29 -18.82
N LEU A 186 16.68 -3.89 -17.60
CA LEU A 186 16.32 -2.61 -17.00
C LEU A 186 16.29 -1.52 -18.09
N GLY A 187 15.14 -0.87 -18.28
CA GLY A 187 15.06 0.41 -19.00
C GLY A 187 15.77 1.54 -18.24
N VAL A 188 16.34 1.24 -17.07
CA VAL A 188 17.23 2.12 -16.31
C VAL A 188 18.67 1.68 -16.61
N PRO A 189 19.51 2.52 -17.24
CA PRO A 189 20.92 2.20 -17.42
C PRO A 189 21.54 1.87 -16.05
N LEU A 190 22.11 0.66 -15.90
CA LEU A 190 22.81 0.25 -14.67
C LEU A 190 23.92 1.24 -14.26
N HIS A 191 24.42 2.04 -15.21
CA HIS A 191 25.46 3.05 -15.02
C HIS A 191 25.02 4.25 -14.16
N LEU A 192 23.74 4.38 -13.82
CA LEU A 192 23.21 5.47 -12.98
C LEU A 192 23.08 5.11 -11.49
N LEU A 193 23.43 3.87 -11.09
CA LEU A 193 23.46 3.45 -9.68
C LEU A 193 24.86 3.51 -9.06
N ASP A 194 25.89 3.84 -9.85
CA ASP A 194 27.23 4.14 -9.35
C ASP A 194 27.40 5.66 -9.21
N THR A 195 26.98 6.20 -8.07
CA THR A 195 27.58 7.44 -7.55
C THR A 195 28.13 7.20 -6.16
N ALA A 196 29.13 6.31 -6.08
CA ALA A 196 30.15 6.38 -5.06
C ALA A 196 31.23 7.38 -5.49
N THR A 197 30.89 8.67 -5.63
CA THR A 197 31.86 9.77 -5.49
C THR A 197 31.11 11.10 -5.36
N LEU A 198 30.99 11.60 -4.13
CA LEU A 198 30.95 13.02 -3.84
C LEU A 198 31.68 13.19 -2.50
N LEU A 199 32.66 14.09 -2.54
CA LEU A 199 33.64 14.45 -1.52
C LEU A 199 33.03 14.77 -0.15
#